data_AF-A0A524GCR4-F1
#
_entry.id   AF-A0A524GCR4-F1
#
_cell.length_a   1.000
_cell.length_b   1.000
_cell.length_c   1.000
_cell.angle_alpha   90.00
_cell.angle_beta   90.00
_cell.angle_gamma   90.00
#
_symmetry.space_group_name_H-M   'P 1'
#
loop_
_entity.id
_entity.type
_entity.pdbx_description
1 polymer ?
#
loop_
_entity_poly.entity_id
_entity_poly.type
_entity_poly.pdbx_seq_one_letter_code
_entity_poly.pdbx_strand_id
1 'polypeptide(L)' 'MVENTIKENGSYPTKKELLESLPKKIQYPTFNRILDYLESSNKIMFDNRRIIWIFPDNPKLKKLLKTSVKLEI' A
#
# COMPACT_ATOMS: atom_id res chain seq x y z
N MET A 1 10.16 4.30 -2.98
CA MET A 1 10.80 2.97 -2.89
C MET A 1 9.74 1.91 -2.69
N VAL A 2 9.24 1.66 -1.48
CA VAL A 2 8.16 0.66 -1.26
C VAL A 2 6.85 1.06 -1.95
N GLU A 3 6.36 2.29 -1.79
CA GLU A 3 5.13 2.75 -2.46
C GLU A 3 5.20 2.59 -3.99
N ASN A 4 6.26 3.10 -4.62
CA ASN A 4 6.45 3.00 -6.07
C ASN A 4 6.53 1.54 -6.52
N THR A 5 7.28 0.69 -5.80
CA THR A 5 7.38 -0.74 -6.11
C THR A 5 6.03 -1.44 -6.03
N ILE A 6 5.16 -1.09 -5.08
CA ILE A 6 3.78 -1.63 -5.02
C ILE A 6 2.95 -1.13 -6.21
N LYS A 7 3.02 0.16 -6.53
CA LYS A 7 2.29 0.77 -7.66
C LYS A 7 2.68 0.17 -9.01
N GLU A 8 3.98 -0.04 -9.22
CA GLU A 8 4.54 -0.51 -10.49
C GLU A 8 4.36 -2.02 -10.68
N ASN A 9 4.26 -2.81 -9.59
CA ASN A 9 4.22 -4.27 -9.70
C ASN A 9 2.92 -4.83 -10.31
N GLY A 10 1.80 -4.10 -10.33
CA GLY A 10 0.53 -4.45 -11.00
C GLY A 10 -0.16 -5.77 -10.61
N SER A 11 0.54 -6.68 -9.92
CA SER A 11 0.20 -8.12 -9.79
C SER A 11 -0.11 -8.54 -8.36
N TYR A 12 -0.32 -7.57 -7.45
CA TYR A 12 -0.66 -7.81 -6.05
C TYR A 12 0.35 -8.75 -5.33
N PRO A 13 1.60 -8.30 -5.13
CA PRO A 13 2.66 -9.15 -4.59
C PRO A 13 2.39 -9.54 -3.14
N THR A 14 2.98 -10.66 -2.72
CA THR A 14 3.11 -11.01 -1.30
C THR A 14 4.16 -10.15 -0.61
N LYS A 15 4.15 -10.14 0.74
CA LYS A 15 5.19 -9.45 1.53
C LYS A 15 6.62 -9.85 1.12
N LYS A 16 6.84 -11.15 0.84
CA LYS A 16 8.15 -11.68 0.44
C LYS A 16 8.55 -11.18 -0.95
N GLU A 17 7.68 -11.35 -1.94
CA GLU A 17 7.94 -10.91 -3.32
C GLU A 17 8.17 -9.40 -3.37
N LEU A 18 7.36 -8.63 -2.63
CA LEU A 18 7.55 -7.18 -2.53
C LEU A 18 8.91 -6.84 -1.94
N LEU A 19 9.30 -7.46 -0.82
CA LEU A 19 10.59 -7.21 -0.16
C LEU A 19 11.79 -7.55 -1.06
N GLU A 20 11.70 -8.63 -1.85
CA GLU A 20 12.72 -9.05 -2.82
C GLU A 20 12.81 -8.11 -4.03
N SER A 21 11.68 -7.52 -4.44
CA SER A 21 11.61 -6.59 -5.57
C SER A 21 12.10 -5.16 -5.26
N LEU A 22 12.44 -4.86 -3.99
CA LEU A 22 12.86 -3.51 -3.62
C LEU A 22 14.26 -3.19 -4.18
N PRO A 23 14.46 -1.96 -4.69
CA PRO A 23 15.76 -1.55 -5.25
C PRO A 23 16.87 -1.44 -4.19
N LYS A 24 16.52 -1.40 -2.90
CA LYS A 24 17.45 -1.47 -1.79
C LYS A 24 16.93 -2.41 -0.72
N LYS A 25 17.83 -3.20 -0.13
CA LYS A 25 17.50 -4.05 1.01
C LYS A 25 17.13 -3.18 2.21
N ILE A 26 15.98 -3.49 2.81
CA ILE A 26 15.51 -2.91 4.06
C ILE A 26 15.32 -4.02 5.08
N GLN A 27 15.49 -3.66 6.35
CA GLN A 27 15.25 -4.60 7.44
C GLN A 27 13.76 -4.95 7.52
N TYR A 28 13.45 -6.20 7.83
CA TYR A 28 12.09 -6.69 7.91
C TYR A 28 11.19 -5.90 8.90
N PRO A 29 11.65 -5.48 10.10
CA PRO A 29 10.84 -4.65 10.99
C PRO A 29 10.47 -3.29 10.37
N THR A 30 11.41 -2.64 9.70
CA THR A 30 11.18 -1.37 9.00
C THR A 30 10.19 -1.55 7.85
N PHE A 31 10.32 -2.65 7.10
CA PHE A 31 9.39 -3.00 6.04
C PHE A 31 7.96 -3.16 6.56
N ASN A 32 7.77 -3.90 7.66
CA ASN A 32 6.45 -4.04 8.28
C ASN A 32 5.89 -2.68 8.74
N ARG A 33 6.70 -1.85 9.41
CA ARG A 33 6.26 -0.52 9.83
C ARG A 33 5.81 0.37 8.67
N ILE A 34 6.48 0.25 7.51
CA ILE A 34 6.04 0.94 6.28
C ILE A 34 4.68 0.41 5.83
N LEU A 35 4.51 -0.92 5.78
CA LEU A 35 3.23 -1.52 5.39
C LEU A 35 2.09 -1.12 6.33
N ASP A 36 2.31 -1.15 7.65
CA ASP A 36 1.33 -0.74 8.66
C ASP A 36 0.89 0.71 8.44
N TYR A 37 1.86 1.60 8.14
CA TYR A 37 1.56 2.99 7.80
C TYR A 37 0.74 3.11 6.51
N LEU A 38 1.08 2.36 5.46
CA LEU A 38 0.36 2.40 4.19
C LEU A 38 -1.07 1.85 4.31
N GLU A 39 -1.28 0.83 5.12
CA GLU A 39 -2.61 0.28 5.41
C GLU A 39 -3.44 1.29 6.22
N SER A 40 -2.87 1.83 7.32
CA SER A 40 -3.55 2.83 8.16
C SER A 40 -3.89 4.14 7.43
N SER A 41 -3.17 4.44 6.35
CA SER A 41 -3.41 5.61 5.48
C SER A 41 -4.28 5.28 4.27
N ASN A 42 -4.91 4.10 4.24
CA ASN A 42 -5.78 3.61 3.17
C ASN A 42 -5.12 3.64 1.78
N LYS A 43 -3.79 3.48 1.72
CA LYS A 43 -3.06 3.41 0.45
C LYS A 43 -3.02 1.99 -0.10
N ILE A 44 -2.93 1.02 0.80
CA ILE A 44 -2.94 -0.40 0.47
C ILE A 44 -4.01 -1.13 1.27
N MET A 45 -4.40 -2.29 0.78
CA MET A 45 -5.22 -3.27 1.48
C MET A 45 -4.53 -4.62 1.40
N PHE A 46 -4.64 -5.43 2.45
CA PHE A 46 -4.26 -6.83 2.41
C PHE A 46 -5.46 -7.69 2.03
N ASP A 47 -5.26 -8.55 1.04
CA ASP A 47 -6.19 -9.64 0.72
C ASP A 47 -5.43 -10.97 0.88
N ASN A 48 -5.77 -11.71 1.95
CA ASN A 48 -5.05 -12.91 2.38
C ASN A 48 -3.55 -12.68 2.58
N ARG A 49 -2.71 -12.96 1.57
CA ARG A 49 -1.25 -12.71 1.59
C ARG A 49 -0.78 -11.65 0.60
N ARG A 50 -1.71 -11.10 -0.20
CA ARG A 50 -1.42 -10.18 -1.28
C ARG A 50 -1.60 -8.74 -0.84
N ILE A 51 -0.79 -7.86 -1.41
CA ILE A 51 -0.80 -6.42 -1.16
C ILE A 51 -1.44 -5.73 -2.35
N ILE A 52 -2.57 -5.09 -2.14
CA ILE A 52 -3.35 -4.41 -3.17
C ILE A 52 -3.16 -2.91 -3.01
N TRP A 53 -2.72 -2.22 -4.08
CA TRP A 53 -2.73 -0.76 -4.12
C TRP A 53 -4.15 -0.26 -4.38
N ILE A 54 -4.71 0.48 -3.43
CA ILE A 54 -6.09 1.00 -3.51
C ILE A 54 -6.15 2.53 -3.51
N PHE A 55 -5.00 3.20 -3.33
CA PHE A 55 -4.99 4.66 -3.31
C PHE A 55 -5.32 5.23 -4.68
N PRO A 56 -6.30 6.14 -4.78
CA PRO A 56 -6.61 6.77 -6.04
C PRO A 56 -5.52 7.77 -6.43
N ASP A 57 -4.84 7.48 -7.54
CA ASP A 57 -3.97 8.45 -8.20
C ASP A 57 -4.77 9.50 -8.99
N ASN A 58 -6.09 9.29 -9.15
CA ASN A 58 -6.99 10.24 -9.76
C ASN A 58 -7.31 11.43 -8.79
N PRO A 59 -7.03 12.68 -9.18
CA PRO A 59 -7.29 13.86 -8.35
C PRO A 59 -8.75 14.02 -7.95
N LYS A 60 -9.70 13.54 -8.76
CA LYS A 60 -11.14 13.58 -8.47
C LYS A 60 -11.49 12.65 -7.30
N LEU A 61 -10.95 11.44 -7.30
CA LEU A 61 -11.14 10.48 -6.20
C LEU A 61 -10.47 10.93 -4.91
N LYS A 62 -9.27 11.55 -4.99
CA LYS A 62 -8.62 12.17 -3.81
C LYS A 62 -9.52 13.22 -3.15
N LYS A 63 -10.20 14.03 -3.97
CA LYS A 63 -11.14 15.04 -3.46
C LYS A 63 -12.32 14.37 -2.76
N LEU A 64 -12.90 13.32 -3.36
CA LEU A 64 -14.02 12.57 -2.80
C LEU A 64 -13.67 11.89 -1.47
N LEU A 65 -12.50 11.24 -1.37
CA LEU A 65 -12.05 10.62 -0.12
C LEU A 65 -11.85 11.66 0.99
N LYS A 66 -11.27 12.82 0.70
CA LYS A 66 -11.12 13.91 1.69
C LYS A 66 -12.46 14.42 2.22
N THR A 67 -13.49 14.41 1.38
CA THR A 67 -14.84 14.86 1.75
C THR A 67 -15.73 13.73 2.28
N SER A 68 -15.28 12.48 2.22
CA SER A 68 -16.08 11.33 2.62
C SER A 68 -16.17 11.21 4.14
N VAL A 69 -17.32 10.76 4.63
CA VAL A 69 -17.54 10.49 6.06
C VAL A 69 -17.04 9.08 6.36
N LYS A 70 -16.21 8.95 7.41
CA LYS A 70 -15.74 7.65 7.88
C LYS A 70 -16.93 6.92 8.52
N LEU A 71 -17.24 5.72 8.01
CA LEU A 71 -18.21 4.84 8.66
C LEU A 71 -17.48 4.11 9.79
N GLU A 72 -17.97 4.30 11.03
CA GLU A 72 -17.61 3.44 12.15
C GLU A 72 -18.53 2.21 12.07
N ILE A 73 -17.93 1.04 11.81
CA ILE A 73 -18.59 -0.27 11.83
C ILE A 73 -17.95 -1.07 12.96
#